data_AF-A0A965UX60-F1
#
_entry.id   AF-A0A965UX60-F1
#
_cell.length_a   1.000
_cell.length_b   1.000
_cell.length_c   1.000
_cell.angle_alpha   90.00
_cell.angle_beta   90.00
_cell.angle_gamma   90.00
#
_symmetry.space_group_name_H-M   'P 1'
#
loop_
_entity.id
_entity.type
_entity.pdbx_description
1 polymer ?
#
loop_
_entity_poly.entity_id
_entity_poly.type
_entity_poly.pdbx_seq_one_letter_code
_entity_poly.pdbx_strand_id
1 'polypeptide(L)'
;YMDYEMQQAQLHERLTAMGYNKDTDLTRLYYASLPPIGSLDKPEGAKQICDLARTCQAELVIIDTFSRAVEGAENDADTVRNFYRWTALNLKQEGRALLRIDHAGKDLGKGARGSSAKNDDVDLVWQMTRSNNEIKLTATKKRHTWIRDQYLVVNESVEMFTTNEKGMDSLDKAIGLIKQHNLDYHLAQEKLWQIYRDIPGATARSAMKLAKAELERLEGTTEAFPSERW
;
A
#
# COMPACT_ATOMS: atom_id res chain seq x y z
N TYR A 1 6.84 -10.38 -1.43
CA TYR A 1 6.33 -9.07 -1.03
C TYR A 1 5.64 -9.24 0.31
N MET A 2 6.15 -8.59 1.35
CA MET A 2 5.62 -8.65 2.71
C MET A 2 4.88 -7.35 2.99
N ASP A 3 3.55 -7.43 3.02
CA ASP A 3 2.67 -6.29 3.24
C ASP A 3 2.09 -6.37 4.66
N TYR A 4 2.44 -5.40 5.48
CA TYR A 4 2.01 -5.22 6.86
C TYR A 4 0.95 -4.13 6.99
N GLU A 5 0.45 -3.57 5.88
CA GLU A 5 -0.50 -2.47 5.86
C GLU A 5 -1.87 -2.88 5.30
N MET A 6 -1.90 -3.53 4.13
CA MET A 6 -3.15 -3.74 3.40
C MET A 6 -3.71 -5.14 3.56
N GLN A 7 -5.03 -5.22 3.55
CA GLN A 7 -5.77 -6.47 3.46
C GLN A 7 -5.88 -6.96 2.01
N GLN A 8 -6.13 -8.27 1.84
CA GLN A 8 -6.26 -8.92 0.53
C GLN A 8 -7.31 -8.27 -0.39
N ALA A 9 -8.44 -7.80 0.16
CA ALA A 9 -9.48 -7.13 -0.63
C ALA A 9 -8.97 -5.82 -1.26
N GLN A 10 -8.23 -5.02 -0.49
CA GLN A 10 -7.64 -3.76 -0.96
C GLN A 10 -6.54 -4.01 -2.00
N LEU A 11 -5.77 -5.09 -1.84
CA LEU A 11 -4.78 -5.50 -2.83
C LEU A 11 -5.45 -5.85 -4.16
N HIS A 12 -6.51 -6.67 -4.14
CA HIS A 12 -7.22 -7.09 -5.34
C HIS A 12 -7.81 -5.90 -6.10
N GLU A 13 -8.45 -4.97 -5.40
CA GLU A 13 -8.97 -3.73 -5.98
C GLU A 13 -7.86 -2.92 -6.66
N ARG A 14 -6.75 -2.67 -5.97
CA ARG A 14 -5.63 -1.90 -6.50
C ARG A 14 -5.00 -2.56 -7.71
N LEU A 15 -4.80 -3.88 -7.69
CA LEU A 15 -4.28 -4.62 -8.83
C LEU A 15 -5.21 -4.50 -10.05
N THR A 16 -6.51 -4.69 -9.83
CA THR A 16 -7.52 -4.55 -10.90
C THR A 16 -7.51 -3.15 -11.51
N ALA A 17 -7.46 -2.11 -10.67
CA ALA A 17 -7.44 -0.74 -11.14
C ALA A 17 -6.10 -0.33 -11.78
N MET A 18 -5.01 -1.03 -11.48
CA MET A 18 -3.75 -0.93 -12.22
C MET A 18 -3.77 -1.72 -13.55
N GLY A 19 -4.89 -2.36 -13.90
CA GLY A 19 -5.06 -3.11 -15.14
C GLY A 19 -4.61 -4.57 -15.08
N TYR A 20 -4.19 -5.06 -13.90
CA TYR A 20 -3.87 -6.47 -13.71
C TYR A 20 -5.16 -7.31 -13.72
N ASN A 21 -5.08 -8.48 -14.33
CA ASN A 21 -6.21 -9.37 -14.52
C ASN A 21 -5.76 -10.84 -14.48
N LYS A 22 -6.71 -11.77 -14.68
CA LYS A 22 -6.45 -13.22 -14.63
C LYS A 22 -5.38 -13.72 -15.62
N ASP A 23 -5.13 -12.97 -16.70
CA ASP A 23 -4.16 -13.31 -17.73
C ASP A 23 -2.77 -12.70 -17.43
N THR A 24 -2.64 -11.93 -16.34
CA THR A 24 -1.34 -11.42 -15.87
C THR A 24 -0.54 -12.54 -15.23
N ASP A 25 0.65 -12.82 -15.75
CA ASP A 25 1.60 -13.73 -15.12
C ASP A 25 2.20 -13.11 -13.85
N LEU A 26 1.69 -13.55 -12.71
CA LEU A 26 2.21 -13.24 -11.38
C LEU A 26 2.87 -14.46 -10.72
N THR A 27 3.22 -15.50 -11.48
CA THR A 27 3.77 -16.75 -10.92
C THR A 27 5.08 -16.57 -10.16
N ARG A 28 5.81 -15.48 -10.43
CA ARG A 28 7.04 -15.10 -9.73
C ARG A 28 6.81 -14.17 -8.54
N LEU A 29 5.59 -13.70 -8.32
CA LEU A 29 5.23 -12.82 -7.22
C LEU A 29 4.62 -13.63 -6.07
N TYR A 30 5.41 -13.84 -5.03
CA TYR A 30 4.91 -14.34 -3.75
C TYR A 30 4.48 -13.15 -2.88
N TYR A 31 3.18 -13.03 -2.62
CA TYR A 31 2.61 -11.96 -1.81
C TYR A 31 2.11 -12.49 -0.47
N ALA A 32 2.49 -11.82 0.62
CA ALA A 32 2.03 -12.12 1.97
C ALA A 32 1.44 -10.85 2.57
N SER A 33 0.11 -10.81 2.71
CA SER A 33 -0.65 -9.73 3.35
C SER A 33 -0.86 -10.06 4.83
N LEU A 34 -0.55 -9.10 5.70
CA LEU A 34 -0.56 -9.18 7.15
C LEU A 34 0.02 -10.50 7.67
N PRO A 35 1.25 -10.86 7.27
CA PRO A 35 1.82 -12.17 7.56
C PRO A 35 2.03 -12.35 9.08
N PRO A 36 1.74 -13.54 9.63
CA PRO A 36 1.94 -13.84 11.04
C PRO A 36 3.43 -14.15 11.33
N ILE A 37 4.33 -13.27 10.89
CA ILE A 37 5.78 -13.37 11.09
C ILE A 37 6.18 -12.47 12.26
N GLY A 38 7.10 -12.96 13.09
CA GLY A 38 7.65 -12.19 14.20
C GLY A 38 8.43 -10.97 13.70
N SER A 39 8.70 -10.04 14.60
CA SER A 39 9.36 -8.77 14.28
C SER A 39 10.73 -8.98 13.67
N LEU A 40 11.03 -8.25 12.58
CA LEU A 40 12.23 -8.43 11.76
C LEU A 40 13.49 -7.81 12.39
N ASP A 41 13.35 -7.08 13.49
CA ASP A 41 14.43 -6.66 14.38
C ASP A 41 14.78 -7.71 15.46
N LYS A 42 14.16 -8.90 15.40
CA LYS A 42 14.45 -10.03 16.30
C LYS A 42 14.93 -11.26 15.52
N PRO A 43 15.75 -12.14 16.15
CA PRO A 43 16.25 -13.36 15.50
C PRO A 43 15.16 -14.27 14.95
N GLU A 44 14.04 -14.41 15.65
CA GLU A 44 12.96 -15.32 15.29
C GLU A 44 12.24 -14.87 14.01
N GLY A 45 11.86 -13.59 13.93
CA GLY A 45 11.25 -13.01 12.73
C GLY A 45 12.20 -13.01 11.54
N ALA A 46 13.47 -12.69 11.78
CA ALA A 46 14.52 -12.75 10.78
C ALA A 46 14.70 -14.17 10.20
N LYS A 47 14.70 -15.19 11.06
CA LYS A 47 14.75 -16.58 10.63
C LYS A 47 13.56 -16.95 9.75
N GLN A 48 12.34 -16.59 10.18
CA GLN A 48 11.12 -16.87 9.43
C GLN A 48 11.14 -16.26 8.03
N ILE A 49 11.56 -15.00 7.89
CA ILE A 49 11.60 -14.34 6.58
C ILE A 49 12.71 -14.89 5.68
N CYS A 50 13.88 -15.25 6.23
CA CYS A 50 14.94 -15.89 5.45
C CYS A 50 14.53 -17.30 4.99
N ASP A 51 13.89 -18.09 5.87
CA ASP A 51 13.36 -19.41 5.52
C ASP A 51 12.29 -19.32 4.42
N LEU A 52 11.41 -18.32 4.51
CA LEU A 52 10.42 -18.04 3.48
C LEU A 52 11.08 -17.67 2.14
N ALA A 53 12.04 -16.73 2.16
CA ALA A 53 12.77 -16.30 0.98
C ALA A 53 13.51 -17.46 0.30
N ARG A 54 14.09 -18.38 1.08
CA ARG A 54 14.69 -19.62 0.56
C ARG A 54 13.63 -20.54 -0.04
N THR A 55 12.50 -20.74 0.63
CA THR A 55 11.43 -21.63 0.15
C THR A 55 10.87 -21.17 -1.19
N CYS A 56 10.64 -19.88 -1.37
CA CYS A 56 10.14 -19.32 -2.64
C CYS A 56 11.25 -18.96 -3.63
N GLN A 57 12.52 -19.24 -3.32
CA GLN A 57 13.68 -18.87 -4.13
C GLN A 57 13.69 -17.38 -4.53
N ALA A 58 13.29 -16.50 -3.60
CA ALA A 58 13.12 -15.08 -3.89
C ALA A 58 14.46 -14.37 -4.14
N GLU A 59 14.63 -13.79 -5.33
CA GLU A 59 15.77 -12.91 -5.64
C GLU A 59 15.62 -11.52 -5.01
N LEU A 60 14.37 -11.11 -4.74
CA LEU A 60 14.02 -9.83 -4.12
C LEU A 60 13.00 -10.03 -2.99
N VAL A 61 13.32 -9.52 -1.82
CA VAL A 61 12.41 -9.42 -0.68
C VAL A 61 12.00 -7.95 -0.51
N ILE A 62 10.69 -7.69 -0.48
CA ILE A 62 10.12 -6.36 -0.28
C ILE A 62 9.40 -6.35 1.08
N ILE A 63 9.71 -5.37 1.92
CA ILE A 63 9.07 -5.11 3.22
C ILE A 63 8.27 -3.82 3.12
N ASP A 64 6.96 -3.91 3.25
CA ASP A 64 6.05 -2.76 3.23
C ASP A 64 5.12 -2.81 4.45
N THR A 65 5.13 -1.87 5.39
CA THR A 65 6.08 -0.79 5.60
C THR A 65 7.07 -1.16 6.71
N PHE A 66 8.28 -0.62 6.68
CA PHE A 66 9.36 -0.91 7.63
C PHE A 66 8.91 -0.75 9.09
N SER A 67 8.18 0.33 9.39
CA SER A 67 7.74 0.63 10.76
C SER A 67 6.79 -0.40 11.38
N ARG A 68 6.09 -1.18 10.54
CA ARG A 68 5.19 -2.26 10.99
C ARG A 68 5.88 -3.62 11.07
N ALA A 69 7.02 -3.77 10.39
CA ALA A 69 7.80 -4.99 10.37
C ALA A 69 8.74 -5.14 11.58
N VAL A 70 8.93 -4.08 12.37
CA VAL A 70 9.80 -4.07 13.56
C VAL A 70 9.00 -3.78 14.82
N GLU A 71 9.46 -4.28 15.97
CA GLU A 71 8.82 -4.01 17.28
C GLU A 71 9.43 -2.81 18.00
N GLY A 72 10.74 -2.63 17.86
CA GLY A 72 11.44 -1.50 18.45
C GLY A 72 10.94 -0.15 17.94
N ALA A 73 11.17 0.90 18.73
CA ALA A 73 10.77 2.24 18.34
C ALA A 73 11.49 2.67 17.05
N GLU A 74 10.74 3.20 16.10
CA GLU A 74 11.25 3.63 14.78
C GLU A 74 12.35 4.72 14.87
N ASN A 75 12.29 5.55 15.93
CA ASN A 75 13.27 6.61 16.19
C ASN A 75 14.55 6.08 16.87
N ASP A 76 14.55 4.83 17.32
CA ASP A 76 15.71 4.22 17.95
C ASP A 76 16.64 3.63 16.88
N ALA A 77 17.89 4.07 16.92
CA ALA A 77 18.92 3.56 16.03
C ALA A 77 19.20 2.07 16.27
N ASP A 78 18.99 1.57 17.49
CA ASP A 78 19.23 0.16 17.81
C ASP A 78 18.17 -0.76 17.18
N THR A 79 16.92 -0.31 17.04
CA THR A 79 15.89 -1.01 16.24
C THR A 79 16.38 -1.25 14.82
N VAL A 80 16.89 -0.20 14.17
CA VAL A 80 17.38 -0.28 12.78
C VAL A 80 18.60 -1.18 12.68
N ARG A 81 19.55 -1.06 13.63
CA ARG A 81 20.75 -1.91 13.67
C ARG A 81 20.41 -3.36 13.92
N ASN A 82 19.41 -3.65 14.74
CA ASN A 82 18.93 -5.00 15.00
C ASN A 82 18.27 -5.59 13.76
N PHE A 83 17.40 -4.82 13.07
CA PHE A 83 16.87 -5.22 11.77
C PHE A 83 17.99 -5.53 10.77
N TYR A 84 19.02 -4.68 10.68
CA TYR A 84 20.15 -4.94 9.81
C TYR A 84 20.88 -6.23 10.20
N ARG A 85 21.25 -6.36 11.48
CA ARG A 85 22.03 -7.49 12.01
C ARG A 85 21.32 -8.82 11.80
N TRP A 86 20.02 -8.87 12.09
CA TRP A 86 19.26 -10.11 12.06
C TRP A 86 18.66 -10.39 10.68
N THR A 87 18.06 -9.40 10.01
CA THR A 87 17.34 -9.64 8.76
C THR A 87 18.16 -9.26 7.53
N ALA A 88 18.55 -7.98 7.39
CA ALA A 88 19.11 -7.49 6.14
C ALA A 88 20.47 -8.12 5.80
N LEU A 89 21.33 -8.33 6.81
CA LEU A 89 22.64 -8.95 6.64
C LEU A 89 22.52 -10.40 6.14
N ASN A 90 21.60 -11.19 6.71
CA ASN A 90 21.41 -12.58 6.31
C ASN A 90 20.88 -12.69 4.87
N LEU A 91 19.88 -11.88 4.50
CA LEU A 91 19.40 -11.83 3.12
C LEU A 91 20.51 -11.41 2.13
N LYS A 92 21.33 -10.42 2.51
CA LYS A 92 22.47 -9.96 1.69
C LYS A 92 23.56 -11.03 1.55
N GLN A 93 23.87 -11.77 2.61
CA GLN A 93 24.83 -12.88 2.57
C GLN A 93 24.34 -14.03 1.68
N GLU A 94 23.03 -14.25 1.61
CA GLU A 94 22.42 -15.21 0.68
C GLU A 94 22.31 -14.71 -0.76
N GLY A 95 22.81 -13.50 -1.06
CA GLY A 95 22.74 -12.91 -2.40
C GLY A 95 21.35 -12.42 -2.80
N ARG A 96 20.45 -12.20 -1.84
CA ARG A 96 19.08 -11.71 -2.09
C ARG A 96 19.03 -10.19 -1.96
N ALA A 97 18.33 -9.54 -2.88
CA ALA A 97 18.05 -8.12 -2.78
C ALA A 97 16.97 -7.87 -1.71
N LEU A 98 17.10 -6.73 -1.01
CA LEU A 98 16.13 -6.27 -0.03
C LEU A 98 15.69 -4.84 -0.37
N LEU A 99 14.39 -4.63 -0.45
CA LEU A 99 13.77 -3.32 -0.51
C LEU A 99 12.87 -3.14 0.72
N ARG A 100 12.98 -2.00 1.39
CA ARG A 100 12.06 -1.60 2.44
C ARG A 100 11.35 -0.31 2.05
N ILE A 101 10.03 -0.29 2.20
CA ILE A 101 9.20 0.89 2.03
C ILE A 101 9.08 1.55 3.40
N ASP A 102 9.12 2.88 3.40
CA ASP A 102 9.14 3.66 4.63
C ASP A 102 8.31 4.93 4.46
N HIS A 103 7.79 5.45 5.57
CA HIS A 103 7.07 6.70 5.55
C HIS A 103 8.05 7.87 5.54
N ALA A 104 7.74 8.89 4.74
CA ALA A 104 8.47 10.14 4.79
C ALA A 104 8.27 10.83 6.15
N GLY A 105 9.31 11.51 6.63
CA GLY A 105 9.20 12.38 7.80
C GLY A 105 8.34 13.62 7.50
N LYS A 106 7.95 14.35 8.56
CA LYS A 106 7.22 15.63 8.42
C LYS A 106 7.97 16.66 7.57
N ASP A 107 9.30 16.59 7.59
CA ASP A 107 10.20 17.41 6.78
C ASP A 107 10.90 16.50 5.77
N LEU A 108 10.54 16.65 4.49
CA LEU A 108 11.13 15.86 3.41
C LEU A 108 12.64 16.07 3.29
N GLY A 109 13.17 17.24 3.68
CA GLY A 109 14.61 17.51 3.68
C GLY A 109 15.39 16.66 4.70
N LYS A 110 14.69 16.11 5.70
CA LYS A 110 15.28 15.24 6.74
C LYS A 110 15.19 13.74 6.41
N GLY A 111 14.55 13.39 5.29
CA GLY A 111 14.46 12.01 4.81
C GLY A 111 13.28 11.22 5.39
N ALA A 112 13.48 9.91 5.55
CA ALA A 112 12.47 9.01 6.12
C ALA A 112 12.16 9.38 7.58
N ARG A 113 10.94 9.08 8.03
CA ARG A 113 10.54 9.16 9.44
C ARG A 113 11.44 8.21 10.26
N GLY A 114 11.68 8.51 11.53
CA GLY A 114 12.48 7.65 12.37
C GLY A 114 13.93 8.10 12.56
N SER A 115 14.78 7.13 12.86
CA SER A 115 16.22 7.33 13.06
C SER A 115 16.96 7.53 11.73
N SER A 116 17.95 8.45 11.71
CA SER A 116 18.86 8.60 10.57
C SER A 116 19.69 7.34 10.28
N ALA A 117 19.80 6.43 11.25
CA ALA A 117 20.46 5.14 11.11
C ALA A 117 19.84 4.28 9.99
N LYS A 118 18.59 4.54 9.60
CA LYS A 118 17.93 3.92 8.42
C LYS A 118 18.66 4.17 7.11
N ASN A 119 19.58 5.13 7.07
CA ASN A 119 20.39 5.34 5.88
C ASN A 119 21.69 4.55 5.90
N ASP A 120 22.18 4.04 7.04
CA ASP A 120 23.57 3.58 7.17
C ASP A 120 23.82 2.25 6.44
N ASP A 121 22.88 1.31 6.53
CA ASP A 121 22.97 -0.07 6.06
C ASP A 121 22.62 -0.27 4.58
N VAL A 122 21.95 0.70 3.97
CA VAL A 122 21.46 0.60 2.59
C VAL A 122 22.45 1.14 1.57
N ASP A 123 22.43 0.54 0.38
CA ASP A 123 23.26 0.92 -0.75
C ASP A 123 22.63 2.03 -1.60
N LEU A 124 21.30 2.19 -1.53
CA LEU A 124 20.48 3.13 -2.29
C LEU A 124 19.28 3.58 -1.46
N VAL A 125 19.00 4.88 -1.46
CA VAL A 125 17.77 5.46 -0.89
C VAL A 125 17.07 6.27 -1.99
N TRP A 126 15.83 5.92 -2.25
CA TRP A 126 14.92 6.69 -3.09
C TRP A 126 13.97 7.50 -2.22
N GLN A 127 13.91 8.80 -2.46
CA GLN A 127 12.83 9.64 -1.95
C GLN A 127 11.78 9.83 -3.05
N MET A 128 10.57 9.36 -2.80
CA MET A 128 9.42 9.58 -3.68
C MET A 128 8.69 10.86 -3.31
N THR A 129 8.52 11.76 -4.27
CA THR A 129 7.65 12.93 -4.16
C THR A 129 6.64 12.96 -5.29
N ARG A 130 5.47 13.55 -5.04
CA ARG A 130 4.45 13.77 -6.06
C ARG A 130 4.13 15.27 -6.16
N SER A 131 4.13 15.79 -7.37
CA SER A 131 3.71 17.15 -7.70
C SER A 131 2.73 17.07 -8.87
N ASN A 132 1.46 17.38 -8.63
CA ASN A 132 0.38 17.19 -9.62
C ASN A 132 0.37 15.75 -10.17
N ASN A 133 0.65 15.62 -11.47
CA ASN A 133 0.71 14.37 -12.21
C ASN A 133 2.14 13.85 -12.37
N GLU A 134 3.12 14.41 -11.67
CA GLU A 134 4.50 13.94 -11.73
C GLU A 134 4.87 13.24 -10.43
N ILE A 135 5.44 12.04 -10.54
CA ILE A 135 6.09 11.34 -9.45
C ILE A 135 7.59 11.35 -9.73
N LYS A 136 8.37 11.86 -8.77
CA LYS A 136 9.82 11.87 -8.84
C LYS A 136 10.39 10.91 -7.80
N LEU A 137 11.30 10.04 -8.23
CA LEU A 137 12.18 9.28 -7.34
C LEU A 137 13.57 9.91 -7.35
N THR A 138 13.95 10.55 -6.24
CA THR A 138 15.27 11.19 -6.07
C THR A 138 16.22 10.22 -5.38
N ALA A 139 17.41 9.97 -5.95
CA ALA A 139 18.42 9.10 -5.33
C ALA A 139 19.20 9.89 -4.26
N THR A 140 18.65 10.02 -3.05
CA THR A 140 19.23 10.84 -1.97
C THR A 140 20.50 10.21 -1.36
N LYS A 141 20.64 8.89 -1.46
CA LYS A 141 21.87 8.15 -1.17
C LYS A 141 22.08 7.09 -2.23
N LYS A 142 23.31 6.92 -2.72
CA LYS A 142 23.69 5.83 -3.64
C LYS A 142 25.17 5.50 -3.50
N ARG A 143 25.52 4.22 -3.50
CA ARG A 143 26.92 3.77 -3.60
C ARG A 143 27.42 3.69 -5.04
N HIS A 144 26.51 3.61 -6.01
CA HIS A 144 26.84 3.53 -7.43
C HIS A 144 26.52 4.83 -8.17
N THR A 145 27.50 5.35 -8.91
CA THR A 145 27.41 6.66 -9.58
C THR A 145 26.45 6.68 -10.77
N TRP A 146 26.21 5.53 -11.38
CA TRP A 146 25.35 5.41 -12.57
C TRP A 146 23.85 5.52 -12.27
N ILE A 147 23.44 5.40 -11.00
CA ILE A 147 22.03 5.52 -10.60
C ILE A 147 21.59 6.99 -10.71
N ARG A 148 20.50 7.26 -11.45
CA ARG A 148 19.97 8.60 -11.74
C ARG A 148 18.54 8.75 -11.23
N ASP A 149 18.16 9.97 -10.85
CA ASP A 149 16.76 10.31 -10.54
C ASP A 149 15.80 9.78 -11.62
N GLN A 150 14.67 9.24 -11.19
CA GLN A 150 13.62 8.73 -12.08
C GLN A 150 12.39 9.64 -12.01
N TYR A 151 11.69 9.74 -13.14
CA TYR A 151 10.53 10.60 -13.30
C TYR A 151 9.43 9.78 -13.97
N LEU A 152 8.24 9.84 -13.40
CA LEU A 152 7.04 9.17 -13.89
C LEU A 152 5.93 10.21 -14.06
N VAL A 153 5.21 10.15 -15.17
CA VAL A 153 4.01 10.97 -15.41
C VAL A 153 2.78 10.09 -15.19
N VAL A 154 1.90 10.54 -14.31
CA VAL A 154 0.61 9.95 -13.99
C VAL A 154 -0.40 10.39 -15.05
N ASN A 155 -0.66 9.52 -16.02
CA ASN A 155 -1.63 9.78 -17.09
C ASN A 155 -3.07 9.54 -16.63
N GLU A 156 -3.27 8.58 -15.72
CA GLU A 156 -4.57 8.19 -15.20
C GLU A 156 -4.51 8.04 -13.68
N SER A 157 -5.58 8.45 -13.00
CA SER A 157 -5.71 8.31 -11.56
C SER A 157 -7.09 7.74 -11.22
N VAL A 158 -7.11 6.62 -10.50
CA VAL A 158 -8.32 6.02 -9.99
C VAL A 158 -8.41 6.33 -8.48
N GLU A 159 -9.56 6.84 -8.05
CA GLU A 159 -9.87 6.95 -6.62
C GLU A 159 -10.27 5.56 -6.10
N MET A 160 -9.47 5.01 -5.19
CA MET A 160 -9.72 3.69 -4.57
C MET A 160 -10.52 3.83 -3.27
N PHE A 161 -11.04 2.72 -2.75
CA PHE A 161 -11.66 2.68 -1.42
C PHE A 161 -10.70 3.20 -0.33
N THR A 162 -11.16 4.20 0.43
CA THR A 162 -10.52 4.61 1.68
C THR A 162 -11.34 4.04 2.83
N THR A 163 -10.99 2.86 3.31
CA THR A 163 -11.49 2.40 4.63
C THR A 163 -10.86 3.30 5.69
N ASN A 164 -11.69 4.09 6.37
CA ASN A 164 -11.23 4.88 7.51
C ASN A 164 -10.85 3.97 8.70
N GLU A 165 -10.04 4.50 9.63
CA GLU A 165 -9.47 3.79 10.80
C GLU A 165 -10.51 3.14 11.74
N LYS A 166 -11.82 3.36 11.53
CA LYS A 166 -12.91 2.83 12.37
C LYS A 166 -13.60 1.59 11.80
N GLY A 167 -13.07 1.01 10.72
CA GLY A 167 -13.53 -0.31 10.23
C GLY A 167 -14.97 -0.35 9.71
N MET A 168 -15.62 0.81 9.49
CA MET A 168 -16.81 0.90 8.66
C MET A 168 -16.38 1.32 7.27
N ASP A 169 -16.70 0.50 6.28
CA ASP A 169 -16.49 0.82 4.89
C ASP A 169 -17.17 2.16 4.57
N SER A 170 -16.36 3.14 4.17
CA SER A 170 -16.85 4.45 3.78
C SER A 170 -17.80 4.34 2.59
N LEU A 171 -17.67 3.30 1.75
CA LEU A 171 -18.63 2.98 0.71
C LEU A 171 -19.98 2.57 1.29
N ASP A 172 -20.03 1.57 2.17
CA ASP A 172 -21.28 1.09 2.77
C ASP A 172 -22.04 2.21 3.50
N LYS A 173 -21.30 3.06 4.23
CA LYS A 173 -21.89 4.24 4.87
C LYS A 173 -22.44 5.23 3.83
N ALA A 174 -21.72 5.46 2.74
CA ALA A 174 -22.18 6.34 1.67
C ALA A 174 -23.42 5.77 0.97
N ILE A 175 -23.45 4.47 0.65
CA ILE A 175 -24.61 3.75 0.12
C ILE A 175 -25.79 3.86 1.10
N GLY A 176 -25.54 3.61 2.39
CA GLY A 176 -26.55 3.71 3.44
C GLY A 176 -27.16 5.11 3.52
N LEU A 177 -26.35 6.16 3.48
CA LEU A 177 -26.83 7.55 3.50
C LEU A 177 -27.61 7.91 2.23
N ILE A 178 -27.13 7.49 1.04
CA ILE A 178 -27.84 7.71 -0.23
C ILE A 178 -29.23 7.05 -0.19
N LYS A 179 -29.31 5.79 0.27
CA LYS A 179 -30.57 5.05 0.40
C LYS A 179 -31.49 5.63 1.48
N GLN A 180 -30.94 5.92 2.66
CA GLN A 180 -31.70 6.43 3.81
C GLN A 180 -32.32 7.81 3.52
N HIS A 181 -31.58 8.69 2.84
CA HIS A 181 -32.06 10.01 2.46
C HIS A 181 -32.72 10.05 1.08
N ASN A 182 -32.88 8.89 0.44
CA ASN A 182 -33.51 8.71 -0.87
C ASN A 182 -32.94 9.67 -1.94
N LEU A 183 -31.62 9.81 -1.96
CA LEU A 183 -30.94 10.69 -2.92
C LEU A 183 -30.97 10.07 -4.32
N ASP A 184 -31.27 10.89 -5.32
CA ASP A 184 -31.17 10.50 -6.72
C ASP A 184 -29.69 10.36 -7.12
N TYR A 185 -29.22 9.11 -7.19
CA TYR A 185 -27.86 8.80 -7.57
C TYR A 185 -27.60 8.84 -9.08
N HIS A 186 -28.62 9.09 -9.92
CA HIS A 186 -28.43 9.33 -11.37
C HIS A 186 -28.03 10.78 -11.68
N LEU A 187 -28.08 11.67 -10.69
CA LEU A 187 -27.62 13.04 -10.85
C LEU A 187 -26.15 13.09 -11.25
N ALA A 188 -25.80 14.16 -11.99
CA ALA A 188 -24.42 14.51 -12.24
C ALA A 188 -23.65 14.59 -10.91
N GLN A 189 -22.43 14.05 -10.88
CA GLN A 189 -21.65 13.86 -9.65
C GLN A 189 -21.53 15.13 -8.79
N GLU A 190 -21.35 16.29 -9.43
CA GLU A 190 -21.26 17.58 -8.72
C GLU A 190 -22.58 17.93 -8.02
N LYS A 191 -23.72 17.71 -8.67
CA LYS A 191 -25.05 17.97 -8.08
C LYS A 191 -25.34 17.03 -6.92
N LEU A 192 -25.04 15.73 -7.09
CA LEU A 192 -25.18 14.75 -6.02
C LEU A 192 -24.29 15.12 -4.82
N TRP A 193 -23.06 15.58 -5.06
CA TRP A 193 -22.15 16.03 -4.00
C TRP A 193 -22.67 17.22 -3.21
N GLN A 194 -23.23 18.25 -3.88
CA GLN A 194 -23.77 19.42 -3.20
C GLN A 194 -24.88 19.06 -2.21
N ILE A 195 -25.68 18.04 -2.52
CA ILE A 195 -26.76 17.55 -1.65
C ILE A 195 -26.18 16.63 -0.57
N TYR A 196 -25.33 15.69 -0.96
CA TYR A 196 -24.79 14.67 -0.08
C TYR A 196 -23.92 15.24 1.05
N ARG A 197 -23.10 16.27 0.77
CA ARG A 197 -22.15 16.83 1.76
C ARG A 197 -22.83 17.47 2.97
N ASP A 198 -24.08 17.89 2.83
CA ASP A 198 -24.85 18.56 3.87
C ASP A 198 -25.58 17.55 4.78
N ILE A 199 -25.50 16.25 4.46
CA ILE A 199 -26.09 15.18 5.26
C ILE A 199 -25.25 14.91 6.52
N PRO A 200 -25.87 14.82 7.71
CA PRO A 200 -25.16 14.45 8.93
C PRO A 200 -24.40 13.13 8.79
N GLY A 201 -23.09 13.17 8.97
CA GLY A 201 -22.23 11.99 8.87
C GLY A 201 -21.83 11.61 7.45
N ALA A 202 -22.08 12.48 6.45
CA ALA A 202 -21.57 12.36 5.09
C ALA A 202 -20.09 11.99 5.06
N THR A 203 -19.74 11.03 4.21
CA THR A 203 -18.35 10.63 3.98
C THR A 203 -17.68 11.54 2.95
N ALA A 204 -16.39 11.28 2.68
CA ALA A 204 -15.66 11.98 1.64
C ALA A 204 -16.34 11.86 0.26
N ARG A 205 -16.08 12.84 -0.61
CA ARG A 205 -16.60 12.90 -1.98
C ARG A 205 -16.27 11.65 -2.80
N SER A 206 -15.09 11.06 -2.59
CA SER A 206 -14.66 9.81 -3.23
C SER A 206 -15.58 8.63 -2.89
N ALA A 207 -15.93 8.46 -1.61
CA ALA A 207 -16.84 7.42 -1.16
C ALA A 207 -18.27 7.59 -1.71
N MET A 208 -18.77 8.82 -1.80
CA MET A 208 -20.06 9.11 -2.47
C MET A 208 -20.02 8.76 -3.96
N LYS A 209 -18.93 9.11 -4.65
CA LYS A 209 -18.74 8.80 -6.07
C LYS A 209 -18.76 7.28 -6.32
N LEU A 210 -18.09 6.51 -5.46
CA LEU A 210 -18.09 5.05 -5.54
C LEU A 210 -19.47 4.46 -5.22
N ALA A 211 -20.16 5.00 -4.21
CA ALA A 211 -21.53 4.59 -3.89
C ALA A 211 -22.50 4.83 -5.05
N LYS A 212 -22.39 5.96 -5.75
CA LYS A 212 -23.14 6.21 -6.99
C LYS A 212 -22.89 5.12 -8.04
N ALA A 213 -21.62 4.84 -8.34
CA ALA A 213 -21.26 3.85 -9.36
C ALA A 213 -21.73 2.44 -8.98
N GLU A 214 -21.63 2.07 -7.70
CA GLU A 214 -22.07 0.76 -7.20
C GLU A 214 -23.60 0.62 -7.23
N LEU A 215 -24.34 1.67 -6.90
CA LEU A 215 -25.80 1.66 -7.01
C LEU A 215 -26.27 1.55 -8.46
N GLU A 216 -25.64 2.27 -9.39
CA GLU A 216 -25.90 2.15 -10.83
C GLU A 216 -25.58 0.73 -11.34
N ARG A 217 -24.50 0.10 -10.83
CA ARG A 217 -24.14 -1.29 -11.14
C ARG A 217 -25.17 -2.29 -10.60
N LEU A 218 -25.61 -2.12 -9.35
CA LEU A 218 -26.59 -2.99 -8.69
C LEU A 218 -27.97 -2.92 -9.35
N GLU A 219 -28.36 -1.74 -9.81
CA GLU A 219 -29.59 -1.56 -10.60
C GLU A 219 -29.50 -2.27 -11.96
N GLY A 220 -28.32 -2.25 -12.59
CA GLY A 220 -28.05 -2.96 -13.84
C GLY A 220 -27.81 -4.48 -13.71
N THR A 221 -27.72 -5.04 -12.51
CA THR A 221 -27.40 -6.47 -12.27
C THR A 221 -28.60 -7.31 -11.81
N THR A 222 -29.80 -7.03 -12.34
CA THR A 222 -30.96 -7.93 -12.24
C THR A 222 -30.80 -9.26 -13.01
N GLU A 223 -29.67 -9.49 -13.69
CA GLU A 223 -29.27 -10.81 -14.17
C GLU A 223 -28.23 -11.42 -13.22
N ALA A 224 -28.69 -12.42 -12.45
CA ALA A 224 -27.90 -13.16 -11.49
C ALA A 224 -26.68 -13.84 -12.15
N PHE A 225 -25.49 -13.56 -11.63
CA PHE A 225 -24.34 -14.44 -11.85
C PHE A 225 -24.47 -15.67 -10.95
N PRO A 226 -24.31 -16.89 -11.49
CA PRO A 226 -24.45 -18.11 -10.72
C PRO A 226 -23.31 -18.22 -9.69
N SER A 227 -23.71 -18.41 -8.43
CA SER A 227 -22.83 -18.82 -7.35
C SER A 227 -22.32 -20.22 -7.62
N GLU A 228 -21.03 -20.39 -7.92
CA GLU A 228 -20.27 -21.56 -7.49
C GLU A 228 -18.77 -21.41 -7.82
N ARG A 229 -17.96 -21.84 -6.84
CA ARG A 229 -16.50 -22.04 -6.81
C ARG A 229 -15.63 -20.86 -6.39
N TRP A 230 -15.41 -20.79 -5.08
CA TRP A 230 -14.07 -20.84 -4.47
C TRP A 230 -14.11 -21.82 -3.30
#